data_AF-A0A4Y7SFL8-F1
#
_entry.id   AF-A0A4Y7SFL8-F1
#
_cell.length_a   1.000
_cell.length_b   1.000
_cell.length_c   1.000
_cell.angle_alpha   90.00
_cell.angle_beta   90.00
_cell.angle_gamma   90.00
#
_symmetry.space_group_name_H-M   'P 1'
#
loop_
_entity.id
_entity.type
_entity.pdbx_description
1 polymer ?
#
loop_
_entity_poly.entity_id
_entity_poly.type
_entity_poly.pdbx_seq_one_letter_code
_entity_poly.pdbx_strand_id
1 'polypeptide(L)'
;MLTFFDIPCSLSRAWSPKTWKVRYYLNYHRIYRTQWVKLPHIERTCTSRGSPPSKVQPRSTAYPEGRKTYTLPAVYDPSANTYVSESARILKYLDGRYPSTTSARAFPKGTSVLQSAFLSAWTTRHPALGCNHPRYRKDAERRESYILRGDAESRLSRQNTA
;
A
#
# COMPACT_ATOMS: atom_id res chain seq x y z
N MET A 1 6.78 -10.52 16.70
CA MET A 1 7.45 -9.47 15.89
C MET A 1 6.65 -9.23 14.62
N LEU A 2 6.37 -7.97 14.26
CA LEU A 2 5.55 -7.62 13.08
C LEU A 2 6.30 -7.91 11.78
N THR A 3 5.57 -8.28 10.73
CA THR A 3 6.13 -8.40 9.37
C THR A 3 5.66 -7.22 8.52
N PHE A 4 6.59 -6.38 8.08
CA PHE A 4 6.34 -5.19 7.27
C PHE A 4 6.67 -5.46 5.80
N PHE A 5 5.70 -5.29 4.91
CA PHE A 5 5.89 -5.51 3.49
C PHE A 5 6.30 -4.20 2.80
N ASP A 6 7.47 -4.20 2.14
CA ASP A 6 8.04 -3.04 1.44
C ASP A 6 8.54 -3.40 0.04
N ILE A 7 8.78 -2.38 -0.79
CA ILE A 7 9.16 -2.50 -2.19
C ILE A 7 10.67 -2.36 -2.31
N PRO A 8 11.39 -3.39 -2.82
CA PRO A 8 12.83 -3.30 -2.99
C PRO A 8 13.20 -2.29 -4.08
N CYS A 9 14.38 -1.70 -3.94
CA CYS A 9 15.07 -0.96 -5.00
C CYS A 9 16.35 -1.72 -5.37
N SER A 10 16.84 -1.55 -6.60
CA SER A 10 18.15 -2.07 -7.02
C SER A 10 19.29 -1.57 -6.11
N LEU A 11 19.14 -0.39 -5.52
CA LEU A 11 20.09 0.21 -4.58
C LEU A 11 19.96 -0.33 -3.15
N SER A 12 19.23 -1.43 -2.93
CA SER A 12 18.99 -2.09 -1.63
C SER A 12 18.45 -1.14 -0.54
N ARG A 13 17.73 -0.08 -0.95
CA ARG A 13 17.17 0.93 -0.05
C ARG A 13 15.66 1.02 -0.19
N ALA A 14 14.97 1.28 0.92
CA ALA A 14 13.56 1.64 0.90
C ALA A 14 13.39 3.03 0.26
N TRP A 15 12.40 3.18 -0.60
CA TRP A 15 12.26 4.39 -1.43
C TRP A 15 10.83 4.93 -1.49
N SER A 16 9.81 4.09 -1.29
CA SER A 16 8.42 4.50 -1.45
C SER A 16 7.98 5.44 -0.32
N PRO A 17 7.52 6.67 -0.62
CA PRO A 17 7.04 7.60 0.40
C PRO A 17 5.88 7.04 1.21
N LYS A 18 5.06 6.17 0.60
CA LYS A 18 3.92 5.53 1.28
C LYS A 18 4.40 4.54 2.34
N THR A 19 5.44 3.74 2.04
CA THR A 19 5.97 2.74 2.96
C THR A 19 6.81 3.40 4.05
N TRP A 20 7.54 4.47 3.73
CA TRP A 20 8.30 5.26 4.70
C TRP A 20 7.46 5.81 5.86
N LYS A 21 6.20 6.21 5.64
CA LYS A 21 5.30 6.66 6.73
C LYS A 21 5.18 5.62 7.84
N VAL A 22 4.99 4.36 7.48
CA VAL A 22 4.86 3.25 8.43
C VAL A 22 6.23 2.82 8.94
N ARG A 23 7.25 2.80 8.06
CA ARG A 23 8.63 2.45 8.43
C ARG A 23 9.18 3.37 9.53
N TYR A 24 8.90 4.67 9.49
CA TYR A 24 9.32 5.59 10.55
C TYR A 24 8.74 5.22 11.91
N TYR A 25 7.44 4.95 11.96
CA TYR A 25 6.78 4.50 13.18
C TYR A 25 7.39 3.19 13.68
N LEU A 26 7.50 2.19 12.81
CA LEU A 26 8.03 0.89 13.18
C LEU A 26 9.51 0.95 13.61
N ASN A 27 10.31 1.85 13.02
CA ASN A 27 11.70 2.12 13.42
C ASN A 27 11.78 2.73 14.82
N TYR A 28 10.91 3.70 15.12
CA TYR A 28 10.84 4.32 16.43
C TYR A 28 10.55 3.27 17.52
N HIS A 29 9.63 2.35 17.22
CA HIS A 29 9.23 1.29 18.16
C HIS A 29 10.12 0.05 18.13
N ARG A 30 10.95 -0.15 17.09
CA ARG A 30 11.85 -1.30 16.89
C ARG A 30 11.16 -2.68 16.94
N ILE A 31 9.92 -2.78 16.45
CA ILE A 31 9.05 -3.97 16.59
C ILE A 31 8.82 -4.80 15.31
N TYR A 32 9.67 -4.71 14.29
CA TYR A 32 9.38 -5.28 12.98
C TYR A 32 10.58 -5.89 12.23
N ARG A 33 10.25 -6.76 11.27
CA ARG A 33 11.14 -7.21 10.19
C ARG A 33 10.58 -6.80 8.83
N THR A 34 11.44 -6.54 7.86
CA THR A 34 11.03 -6.21 6.48
C THR A 34 10.92 -7.47 5.62
N GLN A 35 9.79 -7.64 4.95
CA GLN A 35 9.60 -8.56 3.84
C GLN A 35 9.57 -7.76 2.53
N TRP A 36 10.52 -8.02 1.64
CA TRP A 36 10.59 -7.34 0.36
C TRP A 36 9.69 -8.01 -0.68
N VAL A 37 8.88 -7.20 -1.37
CA VAL A 37 7.95 -7.66 -2.41
C VAL A 37 8.12 -6.80 -3.65
N LYS A 38 8.47 -7.44 -4.78
CA LYS A 38 8.59 -6.75 -6.08
C LYS A 38 7.22 -6.23 -6.52
N LEU A 39 7.22 -5.07 -7.19
CA LEU A 39 6.00 -4.39 -7.64
C LEU A 39 5.00 -5.31 -8.38
N PRO A 40 5.41 -6.15 -9.35
CA PRO A 40 4.50 -7.02 -10.09
C PRO A 40 3.87 -8.13 -9.23
N HIS A 41 4.43 -8.40 -8.06
CA HIS A 41 3.98 -9.47 -7.17
C HIS A 41 3.17 -8.95 -5.99
N ILE A 42 2.95 -7.64 -5.85
CA ILE A 42 2.23 -7.05 -4.72
C ILE A 42 0.82 -7.62 -4.63
N GLU A 43 0.06 -7.57 -5.71
CA GLU A 43 -1.33 -8.05 -5.73
C GLU A 43 -1.43 -9.53 -5.39
N ARG A 44 -0.67 -10.38 -6.08
CA ARG A 44 -0.62 -11.82 -5.78
C ARG A 44 -0.22 -12.09 -4.33
N THR A 45 0.76 -11.37 -3.80
CA THR A 45 1.26 -11.51 -2.43
C THR A 45 0.20 -11.12 -1.41
N CYS A 46 -0.50 -10.01 -1.61
CA CYS A 46 -1.54 -9.53 -0.71
C CYS A 46 -2.76 -10.44 -0.74
N THR A 47 -3.23 -10.82 -1.92
CA THR A 47 -4.42 -11.68 -2.09
C THR A 47 -4.18 -13.08 -1.54
N SER A 48 -3.04 -13.71 -1.84
CA SER A 48 -2.70 -15.05 -1.31
C SER A 48 -2.60 -15.09 0.21
N ARG A 49 -2.29 -13.96 0.84
CA ARG A 49 -2.19 -13.81 2.30
C ARG A 49 -3.47 -13.32 2.96
N GLY A 50 -4.54 -13.11 2.20
CA GLY A 50 -5.80 -12.58 2.73
C GLY A 50 -5.72 -11.12 3.20
N SER A 51 -4.74 -10.35 2.72
CA SER A 51 -4.64 -8.93 3.05
C SER A 51 -5.80 -8.16 2.42
N PRO A 52 -6.44 -7.23 3.16
CA PRO A 52 -7.51 -6.41 2.60
C PRO A 52 -6.97 -5.52 1.47
N PRO A 53 -7.80 -5.23 0.45
CA PRO A 53 -7.43 -4.29 -0.60
C PRO A 53 -7.26 -2.89 -0.02
N SER A 54 -6.27 -2.18 -0.53
CA SER A 54 -5.92 -0.84 -0.07
C SER A 54 -6.95 0.20 -0.53
N LYS A 55 -7.44 0.05 -1.76
CA LYS A 55 -8.53 0.85 -2.33
C LYS A 55 -9.56 -0.08 -2.99
N VAL A 56 -10.83 0.23 -2.79
CA VAL A 56 -11.94 -0.36 -3.54
C VAL A 56 -12.60 0.76 -4.31
N GLN A 57 -12.59 0.67 -5.63
CA GLN A 57 -13.27 1.60 -6.51
C GLN A 57 -14.65 1.05 -6.84
N PRO A 58 -15.71 1.88 -6.81
CA PRO A 58 -17.04 1.45 -7.16
C PRO A 58 -17.09 1.01 -8.63
N ARG A 59 -18.15 0.25 -8.94
CA ARG A 59 -18.45 -0.21 -10.29
C ARG A 59 -18.46 0.98 -11.26
N SER A 60 -17.84 0.82 -12.42
CA SER A 60 -17.83 1.81 -13.49
C SER A 60 -17.98 1.13 -14.85
N THR A 61 -18.18 1.90 -15.91
CA THR A 61 -18.24 1.38 -17.29
C THR A 61 -16.98 0.59 -17.67
N ALA A 62 -15.82 0.99 -17.16
CA ALA A 62 -14.56 0.27 -17.37
C ALA A 62 -14.38 -0.93 -16.43
N TYR A 63 -15.03 -0.93 -15.26
CA TYR A 63 -14.92 -1.97 -14.23
C TYR A 63 -16.30 -2.39 -13.75
N PRO A 64 -16.99 -3.28 -14.47
CA PRO A 64 -18.35 -3.72 -14.17
C PRO A 64 -18.44 -4.60 -12.92
N GLU A 65 -17.38 -4.84 -12.17
CA GLU A 65 -17.43 -5.49 -10.85
C GLU A 65 -16.83 -4.62 -9.73
N GLY A 66 -16.46 -3.37 -10.08
CA GLY A 66 -15.57 -2.55 -9.25
C GLY A 66 -14.12 -3.01 -9.34
N ARG A 67 -13.20 -2.18 -8.87
CA ARG A 67 -11.77 -2.47 -8.92
C ARG A 67 -11.18 -2.49 -7.52
N LYS A 68 -10.59 -3.62 -7.14
CA LYS A 68 -9.76 -3.75 -5.93
C LYS A 68 -8.32 -3.42 -6.31
N THR A 69 -7.66 -2.60 -5.48
CA THR A 69 -6.26 -2.23 -5.69
C THR A 69 -5.46 -2.58 -4.45
N TYR A 70 -4.38 -3.31 -4.65
CA TYR A 70 -3.46 -3.73 -3.60
C TYR A 70 -2.19 -2.89 -3.67
N THR A 71 -1.85 -2.25 -2.55
CA THR A 71 -0.69 -1.37 -2.45
C THR A 71 0.09 -1.68 -1.17
N LEU A 72 1.36 -1.28 -1.16
CA LEU A 72 2.17 -1.26 0.05
C LEU A 72 2.25 0.17 0.60
N PRO A 73 2.33 0.34 1.93
CA PRO A 73 2.67 -0.66 2.93
C PRO A 73 1.51 -1.60 3.32
N ALA A 74 1.89 -2.81 3.72
CA ALA A 74 1.04 -3.76 4.45
C ALA A 74 1.83 -4.27 5.66
N VAL A 75 1.14 -4.62 6.73
CA VAL A 75 1.72 -5.21 7.94
C VAL A 75 0.94 -6.46 8.31
N TYR A 76 1.66 -7.50 8.69
CA TYR A 76 1.10 -8.67 9.35
C TYR A 76 1.47 -8.67 10.81
N ASP A 77 0.45 -8.73 11.67
CA ASP A 77 0.60 -8.93 13.10
C ASP A 77 0.34 -10.40 13.44
N PRO A 78 1.37 -11.18 13.81
CA PRO A 78 1.19 -12.58 14.19
C PRO A 78 0.42 -12.75 15.50
N SER A 79 0.40 -11.74 16.39
CA SER A 79 -0.31 -11.84 17.68
C SER A 79 -1.83 -11.82 17.52
N ALA A 80 -2.32 -11.14 16.48
CA ALA A 80 -3.74 -11.06 16.14
C ALA A 80 -4.10 -11.86 14.87
N ASN A 81 -3.11 -12.54 14.28
CA ASN A 81 -3.21 -13.18 12.96
C ASN A 81 -3.88 -12.29 11.91
N THR A 82 -3.55 -10.99 11.89
CA THR A 82 -4.26 -9.99 11.09
C THR A 82 -3.33 -9.31 10.10
N TYR A 83 -3.81 -9.16 8.86
CA TYR A 83 -3.19 -8.31 7.85
C TYR A 83 -3.85 -6.93 7.83
N VAL A 84 -3.05 -5.88 7.88
CA VAL A 84 -3.51 -4.49 7.79
C VAL A 84 -2.82 -3.83 6.60
N SER A 85 -3.63 -3.28 5.69
CA SER A 85 -3.18 -2.50 4.54
C SER A 85 -3.62 -1.04 4.67
N GLU A 86 -3.04 -0.16 3.85
CA GLU A 86 -3.14 1.31 3.91
C GLU A 86 -2.40 1.96 5.08
N SER A 87 -1.51 2.91 4.77
CA SER A 87 -0.57 3.48 5.75
C SER A 87 -1.25 4.12 6.96
N ALA A 88 -2.36 4.83 6.75
CA ALA A 88 -3.08 5.49 7.84
C ALA A 88 -3.81 4.48 8.74
N ARG A 89 -4.38 3.42 8.14
CA ARG A 89 -5.06 2.34 8.89
C ARG A 89 -4.06 1.54 9.72
N ILE A 90 -2.90 1.23 9.14
CA ILE A 90 -1.80 0.56 9.83
C ILE A 90 -1.37 1.37 11.05
N LEU A 91 -1.08 2.66 10.89
CA LEU A 91 -0.65 3.51 12.00
C LEU A 91 -1.72 3.60 13.11
N LYS A 92 -3.00 3.73 12.76
CA LYS A 92 -4.10 3.72 13.73
C LYS A 92 -4.23 2.37 14.46
N TYR A 93 -4.04 1.26 13.75
CA TYR A 93 -4.03 -0.08 14.34
C TYR A 93 -2.89 -0.23 15.35
N LEU A 94 -1.69 0.21 14.97
CA LEU A 94 -0.50 0.13 15.83
C LEU A 94 -0.63 1.02 17.08
N ASP A 95 -1.15 2.24 16.94
CA ASP A 95 -1.40 3.14 18.08
C ASP A 95 -2.37 2.54 19.12
N GLY A 96 -3.33 1.73 18.67
CA GLY A 96 -4.24 1.00 19.56
C GLY A 96 -3.60 -0.21 20.22
N ARG A 97 -2.70 -0.90 19.50
CA ARG A 97 -2.11 -2.18 19.93
C ARG A 97 -0.87 -2.03 20.81
N TYR A 98 -0.10 -0.96 20.62
CA TYR A 98 1.16 -0.66 21.31
C TYR A 98 1.08 0.69 22.04
N PRO A 99 0.22 0.84 23.07
CA PRO A 99 -0.02 2.11 23.73
C PRO A 99 1.08 2.54 24.72
N SER A 100 2.17 1.78 24.87
CA SER A 100 3.13 1.86 25.98
C SER A 100 3.87 3.18 26.14
N THR A 101 3.81 4.07 25.14
CA THR A 101 4.44 5.40 25.23
C THR A 101 3.53 6.43 24.57
N THR A 102 2.83 7.24 25.37
CA THR A 102 1.96 8.34 24.86
C THR A 102 2.71 9.29 23.93
N SER A 103 4.02 9.47 24.15
CA SER A 103 4.93 10.29 23.34
C SER A 103 5.26 9.72 21.95
N ALA A 104 4.83 8.49 21.63
CA ALA A 104 5.21 7.75 20.43
C ALA A 104 4.04 7.43 19.49
N ARG A 105 2.87 8.06 19.71
CA ARG A 105 1.68 7.85 18.89
C ARG A 105 1.79 8.58 17.55
N ALA A 106 1.41 7.91 16.47
CA ALA A 106 1.27 8.57 15.17
C ALA A 106 0.12 9.59 15.18
N PHE A 107 -0.96 9.25 15.89
CA PHE A 107 -2.16 10.07 16.05
C PHE A 107 -2.40 10.36 17.54
N PRO A 108 -1.79 11.43 18.09
CA PRO A 108 -2.16 11.92 19.42
C PRO A 108 -3.66 12.21 19.53
N LYS A 109 -4.20 12.12 20.75
CA LYS A 109 -5.64 12.39 20.98
C LYS A 109 -5.96 13.84 20.56
N GLY A 110 -7.05 14.04 19.84
CA GLY A 110 -7.50 15.36 19.38
C GLY A 110 -6.85 15.89 18.10
N THR A 111 -5.86 15.20 17.51
CA THR A 111 -5.15 15.71 16.31
C THR A 111 -5.70 15.18 14.98
N SER A 112 -6.71 14.29 15.00
CA SER A 112 -7.19 13.58 13.79
C SER A 112 -7.70 14.54 12.72
N VAL A 113 -8.45 15.57 13.11
CA VAL A 113 -9.00 16.57 12.19
C VAL A 113 -7.87 17.40 11.58
N LEU A 114 -6.92 17.88 12.40
CA LEU A 114 -5.80 18.68 11.94
C LEU A 114 -4.90 17.91 10.96
N GLN A 115 -4.56 16.66 11.28
CA GLN A 115 -3.73 15.83 10.39
C GLN A 115 -4.46 15.48 9.08
N SER A 116 -5.78 15.27 9.13
CA SER A 116 -6.59 15.04 7.92
C SER A 116 -6.67 16.29 7.05
N ALA A 117 -6.89 17.46 7.65
CA ALA A 117 -6.91 18.74 6.96
C ALA A 117 -5.54 19.03 6.32
N PHE A 118 -4.44 18.79 7.03
CA PHE A 118 -3.09 18.93 6.51
C PHE A 118 -2.85 18.01 5.30
N LEU A 119 -3.20 16.72 5.40
CA LEU A 119 -3.04 15.78 4.28
C LEU A 119 -3.88 16.18 3.06
N SER A 120 -5.09 16.67 3.29
CA SER A 120 -5.96 17.18 2.23
C SER A 120 -5.34 18.41 1.55
N ALA A 121 -4.99 19.44 2.32
CA ALA A 121 -4.38 20.67 1.80
C ALA A 121 -3.06 20.40 1.07
N TRP A 122 -2.21 19.54 1.62
CA TRP A 122 -0.94 19.14 1.00
C TRP A 122 -1.17 18.47 -0.35
N THR A 123 -2.12 17.54 -0.43
CA THR A 123 -2.44 16.81 -1.66
C THR A 123 -3.03 17.73 -2.72
N THR A 124 -3.86 18.69 -2.32
CA THR A 124 -4.43 19.71 -3.20
C THR A 124 -3.36 20.65 -3.75
N ARG A 125 -2.42 21.11 -2.90
CA ARG A 125 -1.35 22.03 -3.29
C ARG A 125 -0.26 21.36 -4.13
N HIS A 126 -0.02 20.07 -3.92
CA HIS A 126 1.04 19.32 -4.59
C HIS A 126 0.49 18.11 -5.39
N PRO A 127 -0.31 18.35 -6.44
CA PRO A 127 -0.95 17.27 -7.20
C PRO A 127 0.07 16.37 -7.91
N ALA A 128 1.28 16.88 -8.21
CA ALA A 128 2.39 16.14 -8.80
C ALA A 128 3.06 15.13 -7.84
N LEU A 129 2.96 15.34 -6.52
CA LEU A 129 3.47 14.43 -5.49
C LEU A 129 2.39 13.48 -4.99
N GLY A 130 1.11 13.81 -5.23
CA GLY A 130 0.03 12.85 -5.19
C GLY A 130 0.07 11.94 -6.42
N CYS A 131 -0.31 10.68 -6.28
CA CYS A 131 -0.54 9.77 -7.42
C CYS A 131 -1.74 10.20 -8.30
N ASN A 132 -2.21 11.45 -8.18
CA ASN A 132 -3.38 12.01 -8.83
C ASN A 132 -3.00 13.00 -9.95
N HIS A 133 -1.71 13.20 -10.25
CA HIS A 133 -1.31 14.05 -11.38
C HIS A 133 -1.86 13.48 -12.71
N PRO A 134 -2.44 14.30 -13.60
CA PRO A 134 -3.02 13.85 -14.86
C PRO A 134 -2.05 13.04 -15.75
N ARG A 135 -0.74 13.38 -15.74
CA ARG A 135 0.29 12.60 -16.47
C ARG A 135 0.41 11.16 -15.95
N TYR A 136 0.49 10.97 -14.63
CA TYR A 136 0.61 9.63 -14.05
C TYR A 136 -0.66 8.78 -14.22
N ARG A 137 -1.83 9.41 -14.34
CA ARG A 137 -3.09 8.71 -14.67
C ARG A 137 -3.06 8.12 -16.08
N LYS A 138 -2.66 8.91 -17.08
CA LYS A 138 -2.51 8.44 -18.46
C LYS A 138 -1.41 7.38 -18.58
N ASP A 139 -0.30 7.55 -17.86
CA ASP A 139 0.79 6.56 -17.84
C ASP A 139 0.39 5.27 -17.11
N ALA A 140 -0.45 5.33 -16.08
CA ALA A 140 -0.99 4.16 -15.39
C ALA A 140 -1.93 3.38 -16.33
N GLU A 141 -2.84 4.06 -17.03
CA GLU A 141 -3.71 3.44 -18.05
C GLU A 141 -2.87 2.81 -19.18
N ARG A 142 -1.78 3.47 -19.60
CA ARG A 142 -0.83 2.93 -20.59
C ARG A 142 -0.05 1.71 -20.08
N ARG A 143 0.41 1.72 -18.83
CA ARG A 143 1.10 0.59 -18.19
C ARG A 143 0.16 -0.59 -17.92
N GLU A 144 -1.08 -0.33 -17.55
CA GLU A 144 -2.14 -1.34 -17.44
C GLU A 144 -2.37 -2.05 -18.78
N SER A 145 -2.38 -1.31 -19.89
CA SER A 145 -2.48 -1.91 -21.24
C SER A 145 -1.31 -2.83 -21.60
N TYR A 146 -0.14 -2.64 -20.96
CA TYR A 146 1.06 -3.44 -21.15
C TYR A 146 1.02 -4.72 -20.29
N ILE A 147 0.56 -4.61 -19.05
CA ILE A 147 0.39 -5.76 -18.13
C ILE A 147 -0.70 -6.69 -18.66
N LEU A 148 -1.84 -6.15 -19.09
CA LEU A 148 -2.94 -6.95 -19.65
C LEU A 148 -2.54 -7.64 -20.97
N ARG A 149 -1.69 -7.00 -21.79
CA ARG A 149 -1.11 -7.65 -22.99
C ARG A 149 -0.19 -8.80 -22.64
N GLY A 150 0.73 -8.62 -21.69
CA GLY A 150 1.62 -9.69 -21.24
C GLY A 150 0.89 -10.88 -20.59
N ASP A 151 -0.19 -10.62 -19.87
CA ASP A 151 -1.04 -11.67 -19.28
C ASP A 151 -1.86 -12.43 -20.35
N ALA A 152 -2.30 -11.74 -21.42
CA ALA A 152 -2.97 -12.38 -22.55
C ALA A 152 -2.00 -13.25 -23.38
N GLU A 153 -0.81 -12.75 -23.68
CA GLU A 153 0.23 -13.47 -24.41
C GLU A 153 0.72 -14.71 -23.64
N SER A 154 0.87 -14.60 -22.31
CA SER A 154 1.25 -15.72 -21.45
C SER A 154 0.13 -16.75 -21.21
N ARG A 155 -1.14 -16.40 -21.45
CA ARG A 155 -2.26 -17.36 -21.49
C ARG A 155 -2.33 -18.10 -22.82
N LEU A 156 -2.12 -17.40 -23.93
CA LEU A 156 -2.09 -17.98 -25.28
C LEU A 156 -0.92 -18.96 -25.42
N SER A 157 0.26 -18.66 -24.86
CA SER A 157 1.40 -19.58 -24.90
C SER A 157 1.16 -20.89 -24.13
N ARG A 158 0.37 -20.85 -23.05
CA ARG A 158 -0.04 -22.04 -22.27
C ARG A 158 -1.11 -22.87 -22.94
N GLN A 159 -1.93 -22.28 -23.81
CA GLN A 159 -2.95 -23.00 -24.58
C GLN A 159 -2.35 -23.73 -25.79
N ASN A 160 -1.23 -23.25 -26.33
CA ASN A 160 -0.53 -23.87 -27.46
C ASN A 160 0.54 -24.90 -27.07
N THR A 161 0.68 -25.22 -25.77
CA THR A 161 1.63 -26.22 -25.24
C THR A 161 0.94 -27.44 -24.62
N ALA A 162 -0.35 -27.65 -24.91
CA ALA A 162 -1.12 -28.84 -24.55
C ALA A 162 -1.46 -29.66 -25.79
#